data_AF-A0A7K3AL41-F1
#
_entry.id   AF-A0A7K3AL41-F1
#
_cell.length_a   1.000
_cell.length_b   1.000
_cell.length_c   1.000
_cell.angle_alpha   90.00
_cell.angle_beta   90.00
_cell.angle_gamma   90.00
#
_symmetry.space_group_name_H-M   'P 1'
#
loop_
_entity.id
_entity.type
_entity.pdbx_description
1 polymer ?
#
loop_
_entity_poly.entity_id
_entity_poly.type
_entity_poly.pdbx_seq_one_letter_code
_entity_poly.pdbx_strand_id
1 'polypeptide(L)'
;MSDTKRTPGDVLRETRKNDSKTKRTKVLATVDAMKAKGDPITFLAVARTAGVSRWLVYAEGVREHIEAAMKSQAKADRRTRQSGQDASAASLATDLAMVREENKALRDERDRLKKAVQRSLGAQLDQAGTKDLTARVNELLAAVERITLERDEIRTERDGLKRKLTETEDDLTAAREAGKRMLKQINRA
;
A
#
# COMPACT_ATOMS: atom_id res chain seq x y z
N MET A 1 39.11 -34.23 48.07
CA MET A 1 38.11 -33.16 47.90
C MET A 1 37.93 -32.95 46.42
N SER A 2 37.00 -33.69 45.82
CA SER A 2 36.82 -33.82 44.37
C SER A 2 36.10 -32.61 43.81
N ASP A 3 36.83 -31.83 43.01
CA ASP A 3 36.34 -30.71 42.22
C ASP A 3 35.31 -31.22 41.20
N THR A 4 34.02 -31.03 41.51
CA THR A 4 32.92 -31.56 40.70
C THR A 4 32.79 -30.65 39.48
N LYS A 5 33.42 -31.04 38.36
CA LYS A 5 33.41 -30.27 37.11
C LYS A 5 31.98 -29.91 36.69
N ARG A 6 31.69 -28.61 36.69
CA ARG A 6 30.42 -27.99 36.26
C ARG A 6 30.01 -28.57 34.91
N THR A 7 28.82 -29.18 34.82
CA THR A 7 28.34 -29.69 33.53
C THR A 7 27.73 -28.56 32.70
N PRO A 8 27.72 -28.64 31.36
CA PRO A 8 27.04 -27.65 30.51
C PRO A 8 25.56 -27.44 30.86
N GLY A 9 24.88 -28.49 31.36
CA GLY A 9 23.49 -28.41 31.81
C GLY A 9 23.30 -27.57 33.09
N ASP A 10 24.31 -27.56 33.97
CA ASP A 10 24.26 -26.75 35.20
C ASP A 10 24.44 -25.26 34.89
N VAL A 11 25.33 -24.94 33.95
CA VAL A 11 25.51 -23.56 33.46
C VAL A 11 24.22 -23.03 32.81
N LEU A 12 23.52 -23.86 32.03
CA LEU A 12 22.23 -23.49 31.43
C LEU A 12 21.11 -23.31 32.46
N ARG A 13 21.06 -24.12 33.51
CA ARG A 13 20.08 -23.96 34.60
C ARG A 13 20.34 -22.69 35.39
N GLU A 14 21.60 -22.40 35.69
CA GLU A 14 22.00 -21.22 36.45
C GLU A 14 21.74 -19.92 35.67
N THR A 15 22.10 -19.89 34.39
CA THR A 15 21.82 -18.75 33.50
C THR A 15 20.31 -18.50 33.37
N ARG A 16 19.49 -19.55 33.20
CA ARG A 16 18.01 -19.43 33.20
C ARG A 16 17.46 -18.91 34.53
N LYS A 17 18.01 -19.37 35.66
CA LYS A 17 17.60 -18.90 37.00
C LYS A 17 17.93 -17.43 37.19
N ASN A 18 19.11 -16.98 36.75
CA ASN A 18 19.52 -15.59 36.83
C ASN A 18 18.70 -14.70 35.89
N ASP A 19 18.48 -15.11 34.64
CA ASP A 19 17.60 -14.40 33.70
C ASP A 19 16.18 -14.25 34.24
N SER A 20 15.64 -15.33 34.83
CA SER A 20 14.34 -15.31 35.49
C SER A 20 14.28 -14.33 36.67
N LYS A 21 15.32 -14.27 37.51
CA LYS A 21 15.42 -13.28 38.60
C LYS A 21 15.49 -11.85 38.06
N THR A 22 16.35 -11.59 37.08
CA THR A 22 16.50 -10.26 36.47
C THR A 22 15.18 -9.76 35.90
N LYS A 23 14.44 -10.61 35.19
CA LYS A 23 13.12 -10.27 34.65
C LYS A 23 12.10 -9.98 35.76
N ARG A 24 12.09 -10.73 36.86
CA ARG A 24 11.22 -10.44 38.02
C ARG A 24 11.58 -9.10 38.66
N THR A 25 12.85 -8.83 38.92
CA THR A 25 13.32 -7.56 39.48
C THR A 25 12.92 -6.39 38.58
N LYS A 26 13.06 -6.54 37.26
CA LYS A 26 12.63 -5.53 36.28
C LYS A 26 11.12 -5.24 36.38
N VAL A 27 10.29 -6.26 36.54
CA VAL A 27 8.84 -6.08 36.71
C VAL A 27 8.53 -5.29 37.98
N LEU A 28 9.15 -5.64 39.11
CA LEU A 28 8.94 -4.92 40.38
C LEU A 28 9.36 -3.45 40.28
N ALA A 29 10.55 -3.18 39.73
CA ALA A 29 11.02 -1.81 39.50
C ALA A 29 10.09 -1.03 38.56
N THR A 30 9.49 -1.69 37.57
CA THR A 30 8.51 -1.08 36.66
C THR A 30 7.23 -0.71 37.41
N VAL A 31 6.73 -1.58 38.30
CA VAL A 31 5.55 -1.30 39.13
C VAL A 31 5.80 -0.08 40.03
N ASP A 32 6.96 0.00 40.66
CA ASP A 32 7.32 1.14 41.50
C ASP A 32 7.43 2.45 40.70
N ALA A 33 8.01 2.38 39.49
CA ALA A 33 8.09 3.52 38.59
C ALA A 33 6.71 3.99 38.11
N MET A 34 5.82 3.06 37.75
CA MET A 34 4.43 3.37 37.38
C MET A 34 3.68 4.01 38.55
N LYS A 35 3.88 3.50 39.76
CA LYS A 35 3.28 4.05 40.98
C LYS A 35 3.75 5.48 41.24
N ALA A 36 5.05 5.77 41.08
CA ALA A 36 5.62 7.10 41.27
C ALA A 36 5.09 8.12 40.24
N LYS A 37 4.82 7.67 39.01
CA LYS A 37 4.26 8.52 37.94
C LYS A 37 2.74 8.70 38.03
N GLY A 38 2.05 7.85 38.78
CA GLY A 38 0.59 7.80 38.80
C GLY A 38 -0.03 7.07 37.60
N ASP A 39 0.77 6.31 36.84
CA ASP A 39 0.27 5.52 35.72
C ASP A 39 -0.69 4.41 36.21
N PRO A 40 -1.73 4.03 35.45
CA PRO A 40 -2.62 2.94 35.83
C PRO A 40 -1.88 1.59 35.91
N ILE A 41 -1.75 1.04 37.11
CA ILE A 41 -1.13 -0.27 37.31
C ILE A 41 -2.15 -1.35 36.95
N THR A 42 -1.85 -2.12 35.90
CA THR A 42 -2.59 -3.34 35.53
C THR A 42 -1.61 -4.39 35.01
N PHE A 43 -1.96 -5.68 35.06
CA PHE A 43 -1.11 -6.74 34.52
C PHE A 43 -0.68 -6.50 33.06
N LEU A 44 -1.60 -6.02 32.22
CA LEU A 44 -1.31 -5.75 30.82
C LEU A 44 -0.36 -4.55 30.66
N ALA A 45 -0.61 -3.46 31.39
CA ALA A 45 0.25 -2.28 31.35
C ALA A 45 1.65 -2.61 31.86
N VAL A 46 1.76 -3.31 32.99
CA VAL A 46 3.05 -3.74 33.56
C VAL A 46 3.82 -4.64 32.60
N ALA A 47 3.16 -5.62 31.96
CA ALA A 47 3.82 -6.50 30.99
C ALA A 47 4.37 -5.73 29.78
N ARG A 48 3.60 -4.78 29.26
CA ARG A 48 4.02 -3.92 28.13
C ARG A 48 5.17 -3.01 28.53
N THR A 49 5.06 -2.30 29.65
CA THR A 49 6.06 -1.32 30.09
C THR A 49 7.37 -1.99 30.52
N ALA A 50 7.29 -3.15 31.18
CA ALA A 50 8.48 -3.92 31.57
C ALA A 50 9.08 -4.71 30.38
N GLY A 51 8.36 -4.86 29.27
CA GLY A 51 8.79 -5.66 28.11
C GLY A 51 8.94 -7.14 28.45
N VAL A 52 8.01 -7.70 29.23
CA VAL A 52 8.02 -9.11 29.64
C VAL A 52 6.80 -9.86 29.12
N SER A 53 6.86 -11.19 29.12
CA SER A 53 5.71 -12.01 28.71
C SER A 53 4.55 -11.87 29.70
N ARG A 54 3.33 -12.00 29.19
CA ARG A 54 2.12 -11.98 30.01
C ARG A 54 2.09 -13.10 31.06
N TRP A 55 2.72 -14.23 30.76
CA TRP A 55 2.81 -15.32 31.72
C TRP A 55 3.65 -14.95 32.96
N LEU A 56 4.75 -14.19 32.77
CA LEU A 56 5.62 -13.80 33.87
C LEU A 56 4.92 -12.88 34.89
N VAL A 57 4.04 -11.98 34.43
CA VAL A 57 3.30 -11.09 35.34
C VAL A 57 2.25 -11.81 36.19
N TYR A 58 1.84 -13.01 35.78
CA TYR A 58 0.95 -13.89 36.56
C TYR A 58 1.70 -14.95 37.36
N ALA A 59 3.03 -15.01 37.25
CA ALA A 59 3.83 -15.95 38.01
C ALA A 59 3.82 -15.59 39.50
N GLU A 60 3.92 -16.62 40.34
CA GLU A 60 4.00 -16.48 41.80
C GLU A 60 5.16 -15.56 42.21
N GLY A 61 4.90 -14.74 43.22
CA GLY A 61 5.74 -13.66 43.70
C GLY A 61 5.52 -12.34 42.93
N VAL A 62 5.38 -12.39 41.61
CA VAL A 62 5.18 -11.17 40.80
C VAL A 62 3.73 -10.73 40.84
N ARG A 63 2.81 -11.69 40.75
CA ARG A 63 1.37 -11.44 40.74
C ARG A 63 0.92 -10.69 41.97
N GLU A 64 1.35 -11.14 43.15
CA GLU A 64 0.95 -10.61 44.45
C GLU A 64 1.43 -9.16 44.61
N HIS A 65 2.63 -8.85 44.12
CA HIS A 65 3.15 -7.48 44.10
C HIS A 65 2.34 -6.56 43.18
N ILE A 66 1.96 -7.02 41.99
CA ILE A 66 1.11 -6.25 41.07
C ILE A 66 -0.27 -6.03 41.69
N GLU A 67 -0.91 -7.06 42.26
CA GLU A 67 -2.21 -6.94 42.91
C GLU A 67 -2.17 -6.01 44.13
N ALA A 68 -1.12 -6.07 44.94
CA ALA A 68 -0.92 -5.18 46.09
C ALA A 68 -0.77 -3.72 45.63
N ALA A 69 0.00 -3.49 44.56
CA ALA A 69 0.17 -2.17 43.96
C ALA A 69 -1.16 -1.63 43.42
N MET A 70 -1.93 -2.44 42.68
CA MET A 70 -3.28 -2.11 42.21
C MET A 70 -4.22 -1.71 43.35
N LYS A 71 -4.27 -2.51 44.42
CA LYS A 71 -5.10 -2.20 45.60
C LYS A 71 -4.65 -0.91 46.29
N SER A 72 -3.34 -0.64 46.33
CA SER A 72 -2.80 0.58 46.94
C SER A 72 -3.17 1.83 46.14
N GLN A 73 -3.10 1.76 44.80
CA GLN A 73 -3.49 2.86 43.91
C GLN A 73 -4.99 3.15 44.01
N ALA A 74 -5.83 2.11 43.97
CA ALA A 74 -7.29 2.28 44.13
C ALA A 74 -7.67 2.91 45.50
N LYS A 75 -6.94 2.58 46.57
CA LYS A 75 -7.13 3.21 47.89
C LYS A 75 -6.64 4.66 47.95
N ALA A 76 -5.60 5.01 47.20
CA ALA A 76 -5.11 6.37 47.09
C ALA A 76 -6.12 7.23 46.34
N ASP A 77 -6.58 6.78 45.17
CA ASP A 77 -7.60 7.47 44.36
C ASP A 77 -8.90 7.72 45.15
N ARG A 78 -9.34 6.73 45.92
CA ARG A 78 -10.54 6.87 46.77
C ARG A 78 -10.35 7.93 47.85
N ARG A 79 -9.14 8.05 48.42
CA ARG A 79 -8.82 9.09 49.40
C ARG A 79 -8.77 10.48 48.78
N THR A 80 -8.18 10.62 47.59
CA THR A 80 -8.14 11.88 46.82
C THR A 80 -9.55 12.37 46.47
N ARG A 81 -10.46 11.45 46.11
CA ARG A 81 -11.89 11.77 45.91
C ARG A 81 -12.58 12.22 47.18
N GLN A 82 -12.32 11.54 48.30
CA GLN A 82 -12.90 11.88 49.60
C GLN A 82 -12.36 13.20 50.16
N SER A 83 -11.13 13.59 49.83
CA SER A 83 -10.54 14.87 50.23
C SER A 83 -10.97 16.05 49.35
N GLY A 84 -11.76 15.82 48.30
CA GLY A 84 -12.21 16.87 47.37
C GLY A 84 -11.09 17.45 46.50
N GLN A 85 -9.94 16.76 46.42
CA GLN A 85 -8.80 17.17 45.60
C GLN A 85 -8.90 16.72 44.13
N ASP A 86 -9.92 15.91 43.81
CA ASP A 86 -10.24 15.52 42.42
C ASP A 86 -11.05 16.62 41.72
N ALA A 87 -10.91 16.71 40.40
CA ALA A 87 -11.71 17.62 39.57
C ALA A 87 -13.21 17.38 39.84
N SER A 88 -13.96 18.48 40.05
CA SER A 88 -15.39 18.39 40.32
C SER A 88 -16.13 17.69 39.17
N ALA A 89 -17.24 17.01 39.47
CA ALA A 89 -18.07 16.38 38.43
C ALA A 89 -18.54 17.39 37.36
N ALA A 90 -18.74 18.65 37.74
CA ALA A 90 -19.08 19.73 36.82
C ALA A 90 -17.92 20.09 35.87
N SER A 91 -16.69 20.13 36.39
CA SER A 91 -15.47 20.36 35.59
C SER A 91 -15.28 19.24 34.56
N LEU A 92 -15.37 17.97 34.99
CA LEU A 92 -15.24 16.81 34.10
C LEU A 92 -16.33 16.75 33.02
N ALA A 93 -17.57 17.14 33.36
CA ALA A 93 -18.66 17.23 32.38
C ALA A 93 -18.39 18.31 31.32
N THR A 94 -17.80 19.43 31.73
CA THR A 94 -17.43 20.54 30.84
C THR A 94 -16.30 20.14 29.90
N ASP A 95 -15.23 19.53 30.44
CA ASP A 95 -14.10 19.04 29.65
C ASP A 95 -14.56 17.98 28.63
N LEU A 96 -15.45 17.08 29.05
CA LEU A 96 -16.00 16.05 28.18
C LEU A 96 -16.89 16.64 27.07
N ALA A 97 -17.65 17.70 27.36
CA ALA A 97 -18.40 18.42 26.33
C ALA A 97 -17.46 19.10 25.33
N MET A 98 -16.39 19.76 25.81
CA MET A 98 -15.38 20.42 24.98
C MET A 98 -14.67 19.42 24.06
N VAL A 99 -14.19 18.30 24.61
CA VAL A 99 -13.51 17.24 23.84
C VAL A 99 -14.45 16.63 22.80
N ARG A 100 -15.74 16.46 23.12
CA ARG A 100 -16.72 15.94 22.14
C ARG A 100 -16.91 16.90 20.97
N GLU A 101 -16.96 18.20 21.24
CA GLU A 101 -17.11 19.20 20.18
C GLU A 101 -15.85 19.29 19.32
N GLU A 102 -14.67 19.28 19.93
CA GLU A 102 -13.40 19.23 19.21
C GLU A 102 -13.28 17.96 18.34
N ASN A 103 -13.67 16.79 18.88
CA ASN A 103 -13.66 15.54 18.12
C ASN A 103 -14.60 15.61 16.90
N LYS A 104 -15.75 16.26 17.06
CA LYS A 104 -16.71 16.47 15.96
C LYS A 104 -16.11 17.38 14.90
N ALA A 105 -15.54 18.52 15.29
CA ALA A 105 -14.88 19.45 14.37
C ALA A 105 -13.74 18.78 13.59
N LEU A 106 -12.88 18.01 14.28
CA LEU A 106 -11.78 17.27 13.66
C LEU A 106 -12.28 16.20 12.68
N ARG A 107 -13.39 15.51 12.99
CA ARG A 107 -13.99 14.53 12.08
C ARG A 107 -14.53 15.19 10.82
N ASP A 108 -15.20 16.33 10.96
CA ASP A 108 -15.74 17.11 9.86
C ASP A 108 -14.61 17.64 8.95
N GLU A 109 -13.53 18.15 9.53
CA GLU A 109 -12.35 18.59 8.79
C GLU A 109 -11.69 17.43 8.04
N ARG A 110 -11.47 16.30 8.71
CA ARG A 110 -10.94 15.09 8.11
C ARG A 110 -11.80 14.62 6.93
N ASP A 111 -13.13 14.69 7.06
CA ASP A 111 -14.03 14.31 5.98
C ASP A 111 -14.02 15.31 4.81
N ARG A 112 -13.88 16.61 5.09
CA ARG A 112 -13.67 17.64 4.06
C ARG A 112 -12.36 17.43 3.30
N LEU A 113 -11.27 17.21 4.01
CA LEU A 113 -9.95 16.96 3.41
C LEU A 113 -9.95 15.68 2.57
N LYS A 114 -10.54 14.59 3.09
CA LYS A 114 -10.67 13.34 2.34
C LYS A 114 -11.44 13.54 1.03
N LYS A 115 -12.56 14.25 1.07
CA LYS A 115 -13.33 14.58 -0.14
C LYS A 115 -12.55 15.47 -1.11
N ALA A 116 -11.76 16.43 -0.62
CA ALA A 116 -10.92 17.29 -1.46
C ALA A 116 -9.82 16.50 -2.17
N VAL A 117 -9.13 15.61 -1.44
CA VAL A 117 -8.11 14.71 -2.00
C VAL A 117 -8.71 13.76 -3.03
N GLN A 118 -9.89 13.17 -2.73
CA GLN A 118 -10.55 12.28 -3.68
C GLN A 118 -10.89 12.99 -5.01
N ARG A 119 -11.38 14.23 -4.94
CA ARG A 119 -11.67 15.04 -6.14
C ARG A 119 -10.39 15.41 -6.90
N SER A 120 -9.33 15.80 -6.21
CA SER A 120 -8.07 16.18 -6.87
C SER A 120 -7.39 14.98 -7.54
N LEU A 121 -7.42 13.79 -6.92
CA LEU A 121 -6.94 12.56 -7.54
C LEU A 121 -7.78 12.17 -8.75
N GLY A 122 -9.11 12.28 -8.67
CA GLY A 122 -10.00 12.04 -9.82
C GLY A 122 -9.63 12.95 -11.01
N ALA A 123 -9.51 14.25 -10.77
CA ALA A 123 -9.12 15.20 -11.81
C ALA A 123 -7.73 14.93 -12.40
N GLN A 124 -6.76 14.51 -11.58
CA GLN A 124 -5.41 14.14 -12.07
C GLN A 124 -5.45 12.88 -12.94
N LEU A 125 -6.24 11.87 -12.56
CA LEU A 125 -6.40 10.65 -13.34
C LEU A 125 -7.10 10.93 -14.67
N ASP A 126 -8.16 11.73 -14.66
CA ASP A 126 -8.85 12.15 -15.89
C ASP A 126 -7.92 12.92 -16.83
N GLN A 127 -7.09 13.82 -16.28
CA GLN A 127 -6.12 14.58 -17.06
C GLN A 127 -5.02 13.69 -17.65
N ALA A 128 -4.51 12.73 -16.88
CA ALA A 128 -3.52 11.76 -17.36
C ALA A 128 -4.10 10.88 -18.47
N GLY A 129 -5.30 10.31 -18.26
CA GLY A 129 -5.99 9.50 -19.25
C GLY A 129 -6.31 10.27 -20.53
N THR A 130 -6.71 11.55 -20.42
CA THR A 130 -6.99 12.40 -21.58
C THR A 130 -5.73 12.64 -22.42
N LYS A 131 -4.57 12.85 -21.79
CA LYS A 131 -3.29 13.02 -22.49
C LYS A 131 -2.90 11.75 -23.26
N ASP A 132 -3.02 10.58 -22.62
CA ASP A 132 -2.70 9.30 -23.25
C ASP A 132 -3.65 8.99 -24.42
N LEU A 133 -4.95 9.24 -24.26
CA LEU A 133 -5.92 9.11 -25.35
C LEU A 133 -5.59 10.05 -26.51
N THR A 134 -5.24 11.31 -26.23
CA THR A 134 -4.86 12.28 -27.25
C THR A 134 -3.62 11.83 -28.02
N ALA A 135 -2.60 11.33 -27.31
CA ALA A 135 -1.41 10.79 -27.94
C ALA A 135 -1.73 9.60 -28.86
N ARG A 136 -2.60 8.68 -28.39
CA ARG A 136 -3.02 7.52 -29.19
C ARG A 136 -3.85 7.93 -30.42
N VAL A 137 -4.72 8.93 -30.31
CA VAL A 137 -5.48 9.47 -31.45
C VAL A 137 -4.53 10.05 -32.49
N ASN A 138 -3.53 10.83 -32.07
CA ASN A 138 -2.54 11.40 -32.98
C ASN A 138 -1.72 10.32 -33.69
N GLU A 139 -1.30 9.27 -32.97
CA GLU A 139 -0.62 8.12 -33.56
C GLU A 139 -1.49 7.40 -34.59
N LEU A 140 -2.77 7.17 -34.27
CA LEU A 140 -3.72 6.54 -35.19
C LEU A 140 -3.98 7.40 -36.43
N LEU A 141 -4.09 8.72 -36.28
CA LEU A 141 -4.23 9.63 -37.41
C LEU A 141 -3.00 9.58 -38.34
N ALA A 142 -1.80 9.62 -37.78
CA ALA A 142 -0.56 9.48 -38.55
C ALA A 142 -0.47 8.13 -39.27
N ALA A 143 -0.93 7.04 -38.63
CA ALA A 143 -0.99 5.73 -39.25
C ALA A 143 -2.01 5.68 -40.41
N VAL A 144 -3.19 6.29 -40.24
CA VAL A 144 -4.22 6.37 -41.30
C VAL A 144 -3.72 7.18 -42.49
N GLU A 145 -3.03 8.29 -42.26
CA GLU A 145 -2.41 9.08 -43.33
C GLU A 145 -1.37 8.27 -44.10
N ARG A 146 -0.48 7.56 -43.40
CA ARG A 146 0.54 6.71 -44.02
C ARG A 146 -0.10 5.61 -44.89
N ILE A 147 -1.06 4.87 -44.34
CA ILE A 147 -1.75 3.79 -45.06
C ILE A 147 -2.52 4.35 -46.26
N THR A 148 -3.07 5.55 -46.15
CA THR A 148 -3.77 6.24 -47.24
C THR A 148 -2.80 6.55 -48.38
N LEU A 149 -1.63 7.10 -48.08
CA LEU A 149 -0.59 7.38 -49.07
C LEU A 149 -0.09 6.10 -49.75
N GLU A 150 0.26 5.07 -48.97
CA GLU A 150 0.71 3.76 -49.50
C GLU A 150 -0.35 3.13 -50.41
N ARG A 151 -1.62 3.18 -50.01
CA ARG A 151 -2.72 2.68 -50.84
C ARG A 151 -2.81 3.44 -52.16
N ASP A 152 -2.65 4.75 -52.15
CA ASP A 152 -2.81 5.59 -53.34
C ASP A 152 -1.61 5.44 -54.30
N GLU A 153 -0.40 5.23 -53.77
CA GLU A 153 0.78 4.83 -54.53
C GLU A 153 0.57 3.46 -55.22
N ILE A 154 0.18 2.44 -54.46
CA ILE A 154 -0.10 1.09 -55.00
C ILE A 154 -1.20 1.13 -56.07
N ARG A 155 -2.23 1.97 -55.87
CA ARG A 155 -3.29 2.15 -56.88
C ARG A 155 -2.74 2.74 -58.17
N THR A 156 -1.89 3.77 -58.05
CA THR A 156 -1.27 4.43 -59.20
C THR A 156 -0.37 3.46 -59.97
N GLU A 157 0.45 2.68 -59.27
CA GLU A 157 1.30 1.65 -59.86
C GLU A 157 0.47 0.57 -60.57
N ARG A 158 -0.57 0.06 -59.90
CA ARG A 158 -1.50 -0.92 -60.47
C ARG A 158 -2.16 -0.41 -61.75
N ASP A 159 -2.56 0.85 -61.78
CA ASP A 159 -3.16 1.46 -62.98
C ASP A 159 -2.13 1.65 -64.09
N GLY A 160 -0.88 1.98 -63.75
CA GLY A 160 0.24 2.00 -64.68
C GLY A 160 0.52 0.62 -65.31
N LEU A 161 0.60 -0.42 -64.49
CA LEU A 161 0.82 -1.80 -64.95
C LEU A 161 -0.33 -2.30 -65.83
N LYS A 162 -1.58 -1.99 -65.49
CA LYS A 162 -2.74 -2.33 -66.32
C LYS A 162 -2.67 -1.69 -67.71
N ARG A 163 -2.29 -0.41 -67.80
CA ARG A 163 -2.12 0.26 -69.11
C ARG A 163 -1.04 -0.42 -69.95
N LYS A 164 0.12 -0.73 -69.36
CA LYS A 164 1.22 -1.44 -70.04
C LYS A 164 0.78 -2.81 -70.52
N LEU A 165 0.02 -3.55 -69.70
CA LEU A 165 -0.51 -4.86 -70.09
C LEU A 165 -1.37 -4.74 -71.34
N THR A 166 -2.34 -3.82 -71.34
CA THR A 166 -3.20 -3.58 -72.50
C THR A 166 -2.39 -3.20 -73.76
N GLU A 167 -1.42 -2.29 -73.63
CA GLU A 167 -0.55 -1.91 -74.75
C GLU A 167 0.21 -3.13 -75.33
N THR A 168 0.79 -3.97 -74.46
CA THR A 168 1.49 -5.19 -74.92
C THR A 168 0.57 -6.24 -75.52
N GLU A 169 -0.69 -6.33 -75.06
CA GLU A 169 -1.70 -7.23 -75.62
C GLU A 169 -2.15 -6.77 -77.01
N ASP A 170 -2.30 -5.46 -77.20
CA ASP A 170 -2.61 -4.83 -78.49
C ASP A 170 -1.45 -5.04 -79.49
N ASP A 171 -0.21 -4.79 -79.07
CA ASP A 171 0.99 -5.04 -79.88
C ASP A 171 1.13 -6.51 -80.29
N LEU A 172 0.91 -7.45 -79.36
CA LEU A 172 0.93 -8.87 -79.64
C LEU A 172 -0.16 -9.26 -80.65
N THR A 173 -1.36 -8.67 -80.53
CA THR A 173 -2.47 -8.91 -81.45
C THR A 173 -2.12 -8.39 -82.84
N ALA A 174 -1.59 -7.16 -82.96
CA ALA A 174 -1.14 -6.59 -84.22
C ALA A 174 -0.03 -7.43 -84.88
N ALA A 175 0.96 -7.90 -84.11
CA ALA A 175 2.04 -8.75 -84.60
C ALA A 175 1.51 -10.10 -85.12
N ARG A 176 0.59 -10.74 -84.39
CA ARG A 176 -0.07 -11.98 -84.82
C ARG A 176 -0.85 -11.79 -86.12
N GLU A 177 -1.57 -10.69 -86.27
CA GLU A 177 -2.28 -10.38 -87.51
C GLU A 177 -1.34 -10.12 -88.69
N ALA A 178 -0.26 -9.35 -88.47
CA ALA A 178 0.76 -9.11 -89.49
C ALA A 178 1.40 -10.42 -89.97
N GLY A 179 1.76 -11.32 -89.04
CA GLY A 179 2.26 -12.65 -89.35
C GLY A 179 1.26 -13.49 -90.17
N LYS A 180 -0.03 -13.49 -89.80
CA LYS A 180 -1.08 -14.15 -90.58
C LYS A 180 -1.21 -13.58 -92.01
N ARG A 181 -1.13 -12.24 -92.17
CA ARG A 181 -1.19 -11.58 -93.49
C ARG A 181 0.01 -11.96 -94.35
N MET A 182 1.22 -11.93 -93.78
CA MET A 182 2.45 -12.31 -94.47
C MET A 182 2.43 -13.78 -94.93
N LEU A 183 2.02 -14.71 -94.07
CA LEU A 183 1.87 -16.13 -94.42
C LEU A 183 0.84 -16.34 -95.55
N LYS A 184 -0.28 -15.61 -95.54
CA LYS A 184 -1.26 -15.66 -96.63
C LYS A 184 -0.70 -15.13 -97.95
N GLN A 185 0.18 -14.12 -97.94
CA GLN A 185 0.84 -13.61 -99.14
C GLN A 185 1.83 -14.62 -99.70
N ILE A 186 2.66 -15.23 -98.85
CA ILE A 186 3.61 -16.27 -99.25
C ILE A 186 2.90 -17.46 -99.87
N ASN A 187 1.80 -17.94 -99.28
CA ASN A 187 1.06 -19.10 -99.80
C ASN A 187 0.25 -18.81 -101.09
N ARG A 188 0.19 -17.55 -101.55
CA ARG A 188 -0.48 -17.14 -102.79
C ARG A 188 0.49 -16.85 -103.94
N ALA A 189 1.79 -16.81 -103.66
CA ALA A 189 2.86 -16.74 -104.65
C ALA A 189 3.29 -18.16 -105.04
#